data_AF-A0A2D9J347-F1
#
_entry.id   AF-A0A2D9J347-F1
#
_cell.length_a   1.000
_cell.length_b   1.000
_cell.length_c   1.000
_cell.angle_alpha   90.00
_cell.angle_beta   90.00
_cell.angle_gamma   90.00
#
_symmetry.space_group_name_H-M   'P 1'
#
loop_
_entity.id
_entity.type
_entity.pdbx_description
1 polymer ?
#
loop_
_entity_poly.entity_id
_entity_poly.type
_entity_poly.pdbx_seq_one_letter_code
_entity_poly.pdbx_strand_id
1 'polypeptide(L)' 'AIHWAADLSDKGLRQSAGLMVNYLYDLRSIEENHDSYFDQGEIATSRDVARLLN' A
#
# COMPACT_ATOMS: atom_id res chain seq x y z
N ALA A 1 1.98 -4.58 -1.47
CA ALA A 1 1.54 -5.34 -2.66
C ALA A 1 0.20 -4.82 -3.12
N ILE A 2 -0.05 -4.81 -4.44
CA ILE A 2 -1.34 -4.47 -5.05
C ILE A 2 -1.94 -5.77 -5.59
N HIS A 3 -3.17 -6.07 -5.20
CA HIS A 3 -3.86 -7.31 -5.53
C HIS A 3 -5.01 -7.03 -6.49
N TRP A 4 -4.91 -7.57 -7.70
CA TRP A 4 -6.01 -7.59 -8.67
C TRP A 4 -7.06 -8.64 -8.29
N ALA A 5 -8.33 -8.33 -8.57
CA ALA A 5 -9.47 -9.21 -8.33
C ALA A 5 -9.57 -9.74 -6.88
N ALA A 6 -9.18 -8.91 -5.92
CA ALA A 6 -9.14 -9.27 -4.51
C ALA A 6 -10.49 -9.07 -3.80
N ASP A 7 -11.29 -8.10 -4.25
CA ASP A 7 -12.68 -7.92 -3.79
C ASP A 7 -13.64 -7.76 -4.98
N LEU A 8 -14.24 -8.87 -5.41
CA LEU A 8 -15.21 -8.90 -6.51
C LEU A 8 -16.66 -8.68 -6.06
N SER A 9 -16.88 -8.22 -4.82
CA SER A 9 -18.22 -7.78 -4.42
C SER A 9 -18.66 -6.55 -5.20
N ASP A 10 -19.96 -6.30 -5.29
CA ASP A 10 -20.50 -5.09 -5.94
C ASP A 10 -19.90 -3.80 -5.35
N LYS A 11 -19.59 -3.81 -4.05
CA LYS A 11 -18.93 -2.69 -3.37
C LYS A 11 -17.47 -2.55 -3.80
N GLY A 12 -16.69 -3.64 -3.76
CA GLY A 12 -15.28 -3.64 -4.14
C GLY A 12 -15.07 -3.21 -5.59
N LEU A 13 -15.91 -3.70 -6.51
CA LEU A 13 -15.92 -3.28 -7.90
C LEU A 13 -16.23 -1.78 -8.06
N ARG A 14 -17.22 -1.26 -7.32
CA ARG A 14 -17.57 0.17 -7.36
C ARG A 14 -16.52 1.10 -6.74
N GLN A 15 -15.82 0.65 -5.71
CA GLN A 15 -14.90 1.51 -4.94
C GLN A 15 -13.48 1.51 -5.50
N SER A 16 -13.02 0.37 -6.04
CA SER A 16 -11.62 0.20 -6.45
C SER A 16 -11.43 -0.73 -7.64
N ALA A 17 -12.48 -1.01 -8.43
CA ALA A 17 -12.45 -2.02 -9.50
C ALA A 17 -11.97 -3.40 -9.02
N GLY A 18 -12.24 -3.72 -7.76
CA GLY A 18 -11.82 -4.97 -7.10
C GLY A 18 -10.34 -5.06 -6.74
N LEU A 19 -9.60 -3.95 -6.80
CA LEU A 19 -8.25 -3.85 -6.27
C LEU A 19 -8.26 -3.77 -4.75
N MET A 20 -7.32 -4.48 -4.11
CA MET A 20 -7.00 -4.32 -2.70
C MET A 20 -5.49 -4.20 -2.51
N VAL A 21 -5.08 -3.73 -1.32
CA VAL A 21 -3.67 -3.61 -0.94
C VAL A 21 -3.43 -4.21 0.44
N ASN A 22 -2.20 -4.64 0.68
CA ASN A 22 -1.74 -5.00 2.03
C ASN A 22 -0.75 -3.95 2.52
N TYR A 23 -0.96 -3.50 3.76
CA TYR A 23 0.04 -2.76 4.53
C TYR A 23 0.88 -3.76 5.33
N LEU A 24 2.20 -3.65 5.20
CA LEU A 24 3.14 -4.48 5.96
C LEU A 24 3.60 -3.72 7.20
N TYR A 25 3.24 -4.25 8.38
CA TYR A 25 3.76 -3.79 9.65
C TYR A 25 5.00 -4.62 10.03
N ASP A 26 6.19 -4.15 9.65
CA ASP A 26 7.46 -4.71 10.14
C ASP A 26 7.92 -3.91 11.36
N LEU A 27 7.93 -4.57 12.53
CA LEU A 27 8.30 -3.96 13.82
C LEU A 27 9.68 -3.30 13.80
N ARG A 28 10.60 -3.75 12.94
CA ARG A 28 11.96 -3.19 12.88
C ARG A 28 12.04 -1.86 12.13
N SER A 29 11.04 -1.54 11.32
CA SER A 29 11.03 -0.34 10.47
C SER A 29 9.82 0.56 10.71
N ILE A 30 8.90 0.17 11.59
CA ILE A 30 7.64 0.90 11.80
C ILE A 30 7.87 2.34 12.30
N GLU A 31 8.82 2.54 13.22
CA GLU A 31 9.17 3.87 13.74
C GLU A 31 9.84 4.73 12.67
N GLU A 32 10.84 4.20 11.97
CA GLU A 32 11.52 4.89 10.88
C GLU A 32 10.56 5.32 9.75
N ASN A 33 9.65 4.42 9.35
CA ASN A 33 8.63 4.72 8.35
C ASN A 33 7.63 5.79 8.84
N HIS A 34 7.27 5.75 10.13
CA HIS A 34 6.39 6.75 10.73
C HIS A 34 7.04 8.13 10.74
N ASP A 35 8.28 8.22 11.21
CA ASP A 35 9.00 9.49 11.31
C ASP A 35 9.28 10.07 9.92
N SER A 36 9.69 9.24 8.95
CA SER A 36 9.90 9.66 7.56
C SER A 36 8.61 10.20 6.91
N TYR A 37 7.47 9.57 7.18
CA TYR A 37 6.17 10.06 6.72
C TYR A 37 5.80 11.40 7.39
N PHE A 38 6.00 11.50 8.70
CA PHE A 38 5.63 12.71 9.46
C PHE A 38 6.51 13.91 9.10
N ASP A 39 7.82 13.71 9.01
CA ASP A 39 8.79 14.79 8.80
C ASP A 39 8.93 15.19 7.33
N GLN A 40 8.89 14.21 6.41
CA GLN A 40 9.24 14.42 5.00
C GLN A 40 8.08 14.10 4.04
N GLY A 41 6.98 13.53 4.53
CA GLY A 41 5.89 13.06 3.69
C GLY A 41 6.24 11.81 2.87
N GLU A 42 7.31 11.10 3.23
CA GLU A 42 7.74 9.90 2.50
C GLU A 42 6.77 8.74 2.76
N ILE A 43 6.27 8.14 1.67
CA ILE A 43 5.39 6.96 1.75
C ILE A 43 6.23 5.71 1.55
N ALA A 44 6.39 4.93 2.61
CA ALA A 44 7.06 3.64 2.53
C ALA A 44 6.30 2.68 1.59
N THR A 45 6.98 2.19 0.55
CA THR A 45 6.40 1.25 -0.41
C THR A 45 7.28 0.01 -0.57
N SER A 46 6.67 -1.15 -0.85
CA SER A 46 7.43 -2.33 -1.25
C SER A 46 8.05 -2.13 -2.63
N ARG A 47 9.20 -2.76 -2.89
CA ARG A 47 9.91 -2.68 -4.19
C ARG A 47 9.00 -2.92 -5.40
N ASP A 48 8.07 -3.86 -5.32
CA ASP A 48 7.15 -4.17 -6.43
C ASP A 48 6.15 -3.05 -6.70
N VAL A 49 5.75 -2.29 -5.67
CA VAL A 49 4.88 -1.12 -5.83
C VAL A 49 5.67 0.05 -6.37
N ALA A 50 6.89 0.29 -5.87
CA ALA A 50 7.77 1.34 -6.38
C ALA A 50 8.04 1.20 -7.90
N ARG A 51 8.13 -0.04 -8.41
CA ARG A 51 8.30 -0.31 -9.84
C ARG A 51 7.13 0.15 -10.72
N LEU A 52 5.93 0.26 -10.16
CA LEU A 52 4.73 0.70 -10.90
C LEU A 52 4.60 2.23 -10.98
N LEU A 53 5.42 2.97 -10.22
CA LEU A 53 5.41 4.43 -10.18
C LEU A 53 6.41 5.08 -11.15
N ASN A 54 7.22 4.26 -11.83
CA ASN A 54 8.24 4.69 -12.79
C ASN A 54 7.77 4.53 -14.24
#